data_AF-A0A0C9XHH7-F1
#
_entry.id   AF-A0A0C9XHH7-F1
#
_cell.length_a   1.000
_cell.length_b   1.000
_cell.length_c   1.000
_cell.angle_alpha   90.00
_cell.angle_beta   90.00
_cell.angle_gamma   90.00
#
_symmetry.space_group_name_H-M   'P 1'
#
loop_
_entity.id
_entity.type
_entity.pdbx_description
1 polymer ?
#
loop_
_entity_poly.entity_id
_entity_poly.type
_entity_poly.pdbx_seq_one_letter_code
_entity_poly.pdbx_strand_id
1 'polypeptide(L)'
;MDSPTKAKLDLLRLYLKNLPNSIPFVDPGGMSQYGFDFFLVDDEDMADKGPVGAINCQLEIWLGHWNNGPILFMEQGPSLCKLTDLFKEWFRGLSSDPEIPILHKWLDDLITAAEYAYSSTNTKMKVLGLHGVEVEPLVAMKKQDGNGTLVAIVVKEGRKKQKETGDYHIMKFIVCCGIPPTVVDSAEWKEVVAALNPHYQPPSSTTLTEKLIVNEAAKITATINKILLGCHNLTITFDGGKIRRPKSTYSVHVTTATRRRTFCMELDDASQLSHTAKYILEVLERVGAYPWFSDV
;
A
#
# COMPACT_ATOMS: atom_id res chain seq x y z
N MET A 1 -22.05 -20.90 -9.13
CA MET A 1 -21.59 -20.73 -7.75
C MET A 1 -21.81 -22.01 -6.97
N ASP A 2 -20.75 -22.52 -6.37
CA ASP A 2 -20.70 -23.71 -5.54
C ASP A 2 -21.21 -23.46 -4.11
N SER A 3 -21.54 -24.55 -3.40
CA SER A 3 -22.10 -24.49 -2.04
C SER A 3 -21.18 -23.81 -1.01
N PRO A 4 -19.85 -24.08 -0.97
CA PRO A 4 -18.92 -23.40 -0.07
C PRO A 4 -18.90 -21.87 -0.24
N THR A 5 -18.84 -21.38 -1.47
CA THR A 5 -18.82 -19.93 -1.76
C THR A 5 -20.12 -19.26 -1.36
N LYS A 6 -21.25 -19.94 -1.56
CA LYS A 6 -22.55 -19.46 -1.08
C LYS A 6 -22.56 -19.26 0.43
N ALA A 7 -22.07 -20.24 1.20
CA ALA A 7 -22.01 -20.16 2.66
C ALA A 7 -21.11 -19.01 3.14
N LYS A 8 -19.96 -18.78 2.48
CA LYS A 8 -19.08 -17.64 2.75
C LYS A 8 -19.76 -16.30 2.48
N LEU A 9 -20.53 -16.17 1.39
CA LEU A 9 -21.28 -14.95 1.11
C LEU A 9 -22.40 -14.69 2.12
N ASP A 10 -23.12 -15.74 2.53
CA ASP A 10 -24.16 -15.62 3.55
C ASP A 10 -23.54 -15.20 4.91
N LEU A 11 -22.36 -15.72 5.23
CA LEU A 11 -21.59 -15.34 6.41
C LEU A 11 -21.12 -13.88 6.36
N LEU A 12 -20.50 -13.45 5.24
CA LEU A 12 -20.09 -12.06 5.06
C LEU A 12 -21.29 -11.12 5.17
N ARG A 13 -22.43 -11.47 4.57
CA ARG A 13 -23.66 -10.67 4.66
C ARG A 13 -24.16 -10.54 6.09
N LEU A 14 -24.09 -11.62 6.88
CA LEU A 14 -24.43 -11.57 8.29
C LEU A 14 -23.48 -10.64 9.05
N TYR A 15 -22.18 -10.72 8.78
CA TYR A 15 -21.18 -9.88 9.42
C TYR A 15 -21.37 -8.39 9.10
N LEU A 16 -21.50 -8.02 7.83
CA LEU A 16 -21.62 -6.63 7.39
C LEU A 16 -22.90 -5.96 7.91
N LYS A 17 -24.00 -6.73 8.07
CA LYS A 17 -25.25 -6.23 8.64
C LYS A 17 -25.21 -5.95 10.13
N ASN A 18 -24.25 -6.54 10.86
CA ASN A 18 -24.22 -6.51 12.32
C ASN A 18 -22.90 -5.93 12.86
N LEU A 19 -22.12 -5.24 12.01
CA LEU A 19 -20.81 -4.70 12.39
C LEU A 19 -20.90 -3.92 13.72
N PRO A 20 -19.84 -3.95 14.55
CA PRO A 20 -19.89 -3.30 15.85
C PRO A 20 -20.20 -1.80 15.76
N ASN A 21 -21.04 -1.29 16.66
CA ASN A 21 -21.44 0.14 16.73
C ASN A 21 -20.27 1.13 16.90
N SER A 22 -19.04 0.65 17.13
CA SER A 22 -17.84 1.48 17.08
C SER A 22 -17.50 1.96 15.67
N ILE A 23 -18.00 1.27 14.63
CA ILE A 23 -17.90 1.71 13.24
C ILE A 23 -19.13 2.60 12.94
N PRO A 24 -18.96 3.82 12.42
CA PRO A 24 -20.07 4.73 12.12
C PRO A 24 -21.10 4.11 11.17
N PHE A 25 -22.39 4.27 11.45
CA PHE A 25 -23.46 3.85 10.55
C PHE A 25 -23.88 5.01 9.63
N VAL A 26 -23.98 4.74 8.33
CA VAL A 26 -24.46 5.70 7.33
C VAL A 26 -25.85 5.28 6.86
N ASP A 27 -26.80 6.19 7.03
CA ASP A 27 -28.20 5.99 6.64
C ASP A 27 -28.37 5.86 5.11
N PRO A 28 -29.43 5.17 4.66
CA PRO A 28 -29.82 5.19 3.25
C PRO A 28 -30.02 6.64 2.75
N GLY A 29 -29.22 7.08 1.78
CA GLY A 29 -29.24 8.45 1.25
C GLY A 29 -28.23 9.41 1.88
N GLY A 30 -27.46 8.96 2.89
CA GLY A 30 -26.28 9.66 3.38
C GLY A 30 -25.10 9.61 2.40
N MET A 31 -24.10 10.48 2.61
CA MET A 31 -22.85 10.42 1.85
C MET A 31 -21.98 9.27 2.36
N SER A 32 -22.19 8.09 1.79
CA SER A 32 -21.35 6.90 1.98
C SER A 32 -19.98 7.12 1.35
N GLN A 33 -18.92 6.76 2.08
CA GLN A 33 -17.56 6.72 1.52
C GLN A 33 -17.39 5.57 0.53
N TYR A 34 -18.25 4.54 0.64
CA TYR A 34 -18.32 3.46 -0.31
C TYR A 34 -19.28 3.78 -1.45
N GLY A 35 -18.83 3.62 -2.69
CA GLY A 35 -19.66 3.88 -3.89
C GLY A 35 -20.45 2.67 -4.40
N PHE A 36 -20.66 1.60 -3.62
CA PHE A 36 -21.14 0.29 -4.15
C PHE A 36 -22.53 0.34 -4.76
N ASP A 37 -23.28 1.40 -4.49
CA ASP A 37 -24.52 1.73 -5.19
C ASP A 37 -24.34 1.95 -6.71
N PHE A 38 -23.16 2.40 -7.12
CA PHE A 38 -22.80 2.75 -8.50
C PHE A 38 -21.48 2.07 -8.90
N PHE A 39 -21.29 0.81 -8.49
CA PHE A 39 -20.07 0.07 -8.83
C PHE A 39 -19.95 -0.06 -10.34
N LEU A 40 -18.91 0.56 -10.89
CA LEU A 40 -18.55 0.52 -12.30
C LEU A 40 -17.07 0.15 -12.40
N VAL A 41 -16.77 -0.66 -13.40
CA VAL A 41 -15.40 -0.99 -13.81
C VAL A 41 -15.04 -0.11 -15.00
N ASP A 42 -13.79 0.34 -15.03
CA ASP A 42 -13.28 1.17 -16.11
C ASP A 42 -13.06 0.35 -17.39
N ASP A 43 -13.43 0.91 -18.54
CA ASP A 43 -13.35 0.22 -19.83
C ASP A 43 -11.90 -0.07 -20.25
N GLU A 44 -10.93 0.77 -19.85
CA GLU A 44 -9.50 0.52 -20.09
C GLU A 44 -9.01 -0.63 -19.21
N ASP A 45 -9.38 -0.65 -17.93
CA ASP A 45 -9.04 -1.75 -17.02
C ASP A 45 -9.66 -3.09 -17.48
N MET A 46 -10.89 -3.06 -17.99
CA MET A 46 -11.55 -4.23 -18.59
C MET A 46 -10.79 -4.76 -19.80
N ALA A 47 -10.27 -3.87 -20.65
CA ALA A 47 -9.49 -4.24 -21.83
C ALA A 47 -8.09 -4.78 -21.49
N ASP A 48 -7.42 -4.16 -20.51
CA ASP A 48 -6.03 -4.47 -20.17
C ASP A 48 -5.89 -5.67 -19.22
N LYS A 49 -6.83 -5.82 -18.27
CA LYS A 49 -6.73 -6.78 -17.15
C LYS A 49 -7.85 -7.82 -17.14
N GLY A 50 -8.83 -7.69 -18.03
CA GLY A 50 -10.01 -8.54 -18.04
C GLY A 50 -10.99 -8.24 -16.90
N PRO A 51 -12.11 -8.97 -16.84
CA PRO A 51 -13.23 -8.62 -15.95
C PRO A 51 -12.90 -8.79 -14.47
N VAL A 52 -12.19 -9.86 -14.09
CA VAL A 52 -11.78 -10.06 -12.70
C VAL A 52 -10.70 -9.06 -12.29
N GLY A 53 -9.73 -8.79 -13.17
CA GLY A 53 -8.68 -7.80 -12.92
C GLY A 53 -9.23 -6.38 -12.73
N ALA A 54 -10.21 -5.96 -13.54
CA ALA A 54 -10.87 -4.67 -13.39
C ALA A 54 -11.66 -4.56 -12.08
N ILE A 55 -12.40 -5.61 -11.70
CA ILE A 55 -13.08 -5.69 -10.40
C ILE A 55 -12.07 -5.57 -9.25
N ASN A 56 -10.95 -6.30 -9.34
CA ASN A 56 -9.89 -6.25 -8.33
C ASN A 56 -9.36 -4.82 -8.15
N CYS A 57 -9.05 -4.13 -9.25
CA CYS A 57 -8.60 -2.73 -9.17
C CYS A 57 -9.63 -1.83 -8.50
N GLN A 58 -10.91 -1.96 -8.85
CA GLN A 58 -11.96 -1.14 -8.24
C GLN A 58 -12.14 -1.44 -6.74
N LEU A 59 -12.02 -2.71 -6.32
CA LEU A 59 -12.04 -3.08 -4.90
C LEU A 59 -10.84 -2.50 -4.14
N GLU A 60 -9.64 -2.49 -4.73
CA GLU A 60 -8.44 -1.88 -4.12
C GLU A 60 -8.60 -0.37 -3.89
N ILE A 61 -9.30 0.35 -4.79
CA ILE A 61 -9.54 1.79 -4.63
C ILE A 61 -10.42 2.06 -3.40
N TRP A 62 -11.42 1.21 -3.12
CA TRP A 62 -12.43 1.49 -2.09
C TRP A 62 -12.13 0.84 -0.75
N LEU A 63 -11.52 -0.35 -0.76
CA LEU A 63 -11.22 -1.12 0.45
C LEU A 63 -9.73 -1.08 0.82
N GLY A 64 -8.91 -0.48 -0.05
CA GLY A 64 -7.45 -0.47 0.07
C GLY A 64 -6.79 -1.73 -0.48
N HIS A 65 -5.47 -1.69 -0.65
CA HIS A 65 -4.72 -2.87 -1.08
C HIS A 65 -4.71 -3.95 0.01
N TRP A 66 -5.13 -5.17 -0.33
CA TRP A 66 -5.01 -6.39 0.47
C TRP A 66 -3.61 -6.68 1.04
N ASN A 67 -2.54 -6.14 0.43
CA ASN A 67 -1.16 -6.31 0.89
C ASN A 67 -0.76 -5.37 2.05
N ASN A 68 -1.60 -4.39 2.42
CA ASN A 68 -1.27 -3.40 3.45
C ASN A 68 -1.74 -3.77 4.87
N GLY A 69 -2.47 -4.87 5.05
CA GLY A 69 -2.98 -5.31 6.35
C GLY A 69 -4.43 -5.78 6.25
N PRO A 70 -5.07 -6.12 7.38
CA PRO A 70 -6.49 -6.47 7.38
C PRO A 70 -7.31 -5.29 6.85
N ILE A 71 -8.31 -5.57 6.03
CA ILE A 71 -9.26 -4.56 5.54
C ILE A 71 -9.93 -3.92 6.77
N LEU A 72 -10.04 -2.59 6.79
CA LEU A 72 -10.70 -1.85 7.85
C LEU A 72 -12.00 -1.25 7.30
N PHE A 73 -13.12 -1.63 7.90
CA PHE A 73 -14.42 -1.03 7.58
C PHE A 73 -14.53 0.35 8.23
N MET A 74 -14.67 1.37 7.40
CA MET A 74 -14.71 2.77 7.83
C MET A 74 -16.12 3.23 8.19
N GLU A 75 -17.13 2.55 7.66
CA GLU A 75 -18.54 2.80 7.90
C GLU A 75 -19.35 1.50 7.76
N GLN A 76 -20.54 1.49 8.34
CA GLN A 76 -21.59 0.51 8.15
C GLN A 76 -22.69 1.13 7.30
N GLY A 77 -23.48 0.30 6.64
CA GLY A 77 -24.70 0.78 6.02
C GLY A 77 -25.09 -0.01 4.77
N PRO A 78 -26.15 0.44 4.09
CA PRO A 78 -26.69 -0.23 2.91
C PRO A 78 -25.66 -0.35 1.78
N SER A 79 -24.86 0.68 1.52
CA SER A 79 -23.84 0.68 0.46
C SER A 79 -22.82 -0.45 0.68
N LEU A 80 -22.23 -0.56 1.88
CA LEU A 80 -21.30 -1.65 2.19
C LEU A 80 -21.98 -3.03 2.09
N CYS A 81 -23.24 -3.15 2.51
CA CYS A 81 -23.97 -4.42 2.40
C CYS A 81 -24.19 -4.88 0.95
N LYS A 82 -24.27 -3.95 -0.02
CA LYS A 82 -24.40 -4.28 -1.46
C LYS A 82 -23.21 -5.06 -2.00
N LEU A 83 -22.05 -4.99 -1.35
CA LEU A 83 -20.88 -5.76 -1.72
C LEU A 83 -21.19 -7.26 -1.82
N THR A 84 -22.05 -7.79 -0.93
CA THR A 84 -22.46 -9.20 -0.95
C THR A 84 -23.31 -9.56 -2.17
N ASP A 85 -24.13 -8.63 -2.66
CA ASP A 85 -24.93 -8.81 -3.87
C ASP A 85 -24.04 -8.75 -5.12
N LEU A 86 -23.05 -7.84 -5.14
CA LEU A 86 -22.04 -7.73 -6.20
C LEU A 86 -21.22 -9.01 -6.34
N PHE A 87 -20.64 -9.53 -5.24
CA PHE A 87 -19.89 -10.80 -5.28
C PHE A 87 -20.76 -11.96 -5.78
N LYS A 88 -22.04 -12.01 -5.37
CA LYS A 88 -22.98 -13.03 -5.85
C LYS A 88 -23.17 -12.96 -7.38
N GLU A 89 -23.24 -11.75 -7.93
CA GLU A 89 -23.31 -11.55 -9.39
C GLU A 89 -22.01 -11.96 -10.08
N TRP A 90 -20.85 -11.56 -9.54
CA TRP A 90 -19.55 -11.89 -10.09
C TRP A 90 -19.27 -13.40 -10.09
N PHE A 91 -19.53 -14.11 -8.99
CA PHE A 91 -19.37 -15.58 -8.94
C PHE A 91 -20.38 -16.34 -9.82
N ARG A 92 -21.45 -15.69 -10.27
CA ARG A 92 -22.39 -16.26 -11.23
C ARG A 92 -21.94 -15.98 -12.67
N GLY A 93 -21.45 -14.79 -12.96
CA GLY A 93 -21.06 -14.37 -14.31
C GLY A 93 -19.65 -14.79 -14.72
N LEU A 94 -18.72 -14.88 -13.77
CA LEU A 94 -17.29 -15.08 -13.99
C LEU A 94 -16.79 -16.44 -13.47
N SER A 95 -17.68 -17.40 -13.24
CA SER A 95 -17.29 -18.71 -12.65
C SER A 95 -16.30 -19.52 -13.49
N SER A 96 -16.20 -19.21 -14.79
CA SER A 96 -15.27 -19.87 -15.72
C SER A 96 -14.01 -19.06 -15.98
N ASP A 97 -13.88 -17.87 -15.37
CA ASP A 97 -12.73 -17.00 -15.53
C ASP A 97 -11.52 -17.60 -14.78
N PRO A 98 -10.33 -17.70 -15.40
CA PRO A 98 -9.14 -18.27 -14.75
C PRO A 98 -8.67 -17.48 -13.53
N GLU A 99 -9.01 -16.19 -13.44
CA GLU A 99 -8.63 -15.31 -12.34
C GLU A 99 -9.67 -15.25 -11.21
N ILE A 100 -10.79 -15.99 -11.32
CA ILE A 100 -11.81 -16.06 -10.26
C ILE A 100 -11.28 -16.35 -8.84
N PRO A 101 -10.14 -17.07 -8.62
CA PRO A 101 -9.55 -17.20 -7.29
C PRO A 101 -9.23 -15.87 -6.59
N ILE A 102 -9.01 -14.78 -7.33
CA ILE A 102 -8.81 -13.43 -6.76
C ILE A 102 -10.06 -12.97 -6.00
N LEU A 103 -11.25 -13.18 -6.57
CA LEU A 103 -12.50 -12.81 -5.90
C LEU A 103 -12.79 -13.70 -4.68
N HIS A 104 -12.41 -14.98 -4.74
CA HIS A 104 -12.48 -15.84 -3.54
C HIS A 104 -11.59 -15.34 -2.42
N LYS A 105 -10.38 -14.86 -2.73
CA LYS A 105 -9.49 -14.30 -1.72
C LYS A 105 -10.04 -13.00 -1.13
N TRP A 106 -10.60 -12.10 -1.95
CA TRP A 106 -11.29 -10.93 -1.42
C TRP A 106 -12.44 -11.28 -0.48
N LEU A 107 -13.25 -12.29 -0.81
CA LEU A 107 -14.32 -12.77 0.06
C LEU A 107 -13.78 -13.25 1.42
N ASP A 108 -12.67 -13.99 1.41
CA ASP A 108 -12.03 -14.48 2.63
C ASP A 108 -11.40 -13.36 3.47
N ASP A 109 -10.75 -12.40 2.82
CA ASP A 109 -10.15 -11.24 3.47
C ASP A 109 -11.21 -10.33 4.09
N LEU A 110 -12.37 -10.16 3.43
CA LEU A 110 -13.52 -9.40 3.94
C LEU A 110 -14.18 -10.08 5.15
N ILE A 111 -14.31 -11.40 5.13
CA ILE A 111 -14.81 -12.17 6.29
C ILE A 111 -13.85 -12.00 7.46
N THR A 112 -12.55 -12.20 7.22
CA THR A 112 -11.50 -12.05 8.23
C THR A 112 -11.49 -10.65 8.83
N ALA A 113 -11.64 -9.62 7.99
CA ALA A 113 -11.75 -8.23 8.42
C ALA A 113 -12.98 -7.98 9.31
N ALA A 114 -14.11 -8.60 8.96
CA ALA A 114 -15.33 -8.42 9.72
C ALA A 114 -15.22 -9.12 11.08
N GLU A 115 -14.71 -10.35 11.12
CA GLU A 115 -14.39 -11.06 12.36
C GLU A 115 -13.43 -10.24 13.25
N TYR A 116 -12.40 -9.65 12.65
CA TYR A 116 -11.46 -8.78 13.35
C TYR A 116 -12.18 -7.59 14.01
N ALA A 117 -13.12 -6.96 13.30
CA ALA A 117 -13.92 -5.87 13.85
C ALA A 117 -14.65 -6.29 15.14
N TYR A 118 -15.28 -7.47 15.19
CA TYR A 118 -15.92 -7.96 16.42
C TYR A 118 -14.93 -8.30 17.55
N SER A 119 -13.79 -8.91 17.20
CA SER A 119 -12.77 -9.26 18.18
C SER A 119 -12.14 -8.02 18.85
N SER A 120 -12.01 -6.93 18.10
CA SER A 120 -11.42 -5.67 18.57
C SER A 120 -12.30 -4.92 19.58
N THR A 121 -13.61 -5.17 19.60
CA THR A 121 -14.58 -4.47 20.48
C THR A 121 -15.01 -5.28 21.69
N ASN A 122 -14.44 -6.48 21.91
CA ASN A 122 -14.88 -7.45 22.92
C ASN A 122 -16.38 -7.80 22.83
N THR A 123 -17.00 -7.57 21.66
CA THR A 123 -18.43 -7.83 21.43
C THR A 123 -18.56 -9.24 20.87
N LYS A 124 -19.08 -10.17 21.69
CA LYS A 124 -19.38 -11.52 21.21
C LYS A 124 -20.50 -11.47 20.18
N MET A 125 -20.24 -11.99 19.00
CA MET A 125 -21.26 -12.16 17.97
C MET A 125 -22.34 -13.14 18.47
N LYS A 126 -23.62 -12.77 18.36
CA LYS A 126 -24.71 -13.74 18.46
C LYS A 126 -24.71 -14.57 17.18
N VAL A 127 -23.96 -15.66 17.16
CA VAL A 127 -24.09 -16.68 16.11
C VAL A 127 -25.44 -17.35 16.34
N LEU A 128 -26.48 -16.88 15.63
CA LEU A 128 -27.73 -17.61 15.51
C LEU A 128 -27.45 -18.85 14.66
N GLY A 129 -27.09 -19.94 15.35
CA GLY A 129 -26.90 -21.23 14.73
C GLY A 129 -28.15 -21.64 13.96
N LEU A 130 -27.97 -21.91 12.67
CA LEU A 130 -28.86 -22.80 11.95
C LEU A 130 -28.87 -24.13 12.73
N HIS A 131 -30.00 -24.43 13.40
CA HIS A 131 -30.27 -25.56 14.31
C HIS A 131 -30.12 -25.32 15.84
N GLY A 132 -30.63 -24.20 16.35
CA GLY A 132 -31.40 -24.15 17.61
C GLY A 132 -31.02 -25.07 18.79
N VAL A 133 -29.73 -25.17 19.15
CA VAL A 133 -29.27 -25.84 20.38
C VAL A 133 -28.40 -24.86 21.15
N GLU A 134 -28.87 -24.45 22.33
CA GLU A 134 -28.03 -23.79 23.34
C GLU A 134 -26.95 -24.78 23.79
N VAL A 135 -25.69 -24.38 23.67
CA VAL A 135 -24.56 -25.15 24.22
C VAL A 135 -24.06 -24.43 25.47
N GLU A 136 -24.39 -25.00 26.63
CA GLU A 136 -23.83 -24.67 27.95
C GLU A 136 -22.32 -25.00 28.03
N PRO A 137 -21.56 -24.31 28.90
CA PRO A 137 -20.11 -24.22 28.78
C PRO A 137 -19.36 -25.44 29.33
N LEU A 138 -18.46 -26.00 28.53
CA LEU A 138 -17.46 -26.98 29.00
C LEU A 138 -16.41 -26.28 29.87
N VAL A 139 -16.55 -26.51 31.18
CA VAL A 139 -15.54 -26.73 32.22
C VAL A 139 -14.18 -26.04 32.04
N ALA A 140 -13.85 -25.21 33.04
CA ALA A 140 -12.57 -24.57 33.27
C ALA A 140 -11.36 -25.50 33.01
N MET A 141 -10.68 -25.28 31.89
CA MET A 141 -9.28 -25.65 31.74
C MET A 141 -8.42 -24.56 32.38
N LYS A 142 -7.57 -24.98 33.33
CA LYS A 142 -6.56 -24.15 33.97
C LYS A 142 -5.80 -23.32 32.92
N LYS A 143 -5.79 -21.99 33.09
CA LYS A 143 -4.89 -21.07 32.38
C LYS A 143 -3.46 -21.57 32.57
N GLN A 144 -2.85 -22.08 31.50
CA GLN A 144 -1.40 -22.07 31.35
C GLN A 144 -1.00 -20.73 30.70
N ASP A 145 -0.03 -20.07 31.31
CA ASP A 145 0.56 -18.77 30.95
C ASP A 145 1.29 -18.79 29.59
N GLY A 146 0.55 -19.01 28.49
CA GLY A 146 1.06 -18.86 27.11
C GLY A 146 0.59 -17.59 26.40
N ASN A 147 -0.47 -16.95 26.91
CA ASN A 147 -1.17 -15.88 26.18
C ASN A 147 -0.44 -14.53 26.24
N GLY A 148 0.35 -14.27 27.29
CA GLY A 148 1.11 -13.02 27.43
C GLY A 148 2.22 -12.88 26.39
N THR A 149 2.86 -13.99 26.01
CA THR A 149 3.98 -14.02 25.06
C THR A 149 3.52 -13.75 23.63
N LEU A 150 2.41 -14.36 23.20
CA LEU A 150 1.88 -14.17 21.84
C LEU A 150 1.35 -12.75 21.63
N VAL A 151 0.61 -12.21 22.61
CA VAL A 151 0.13 -10.81 22.55
C VAL A 151 1.30 -9.83 22.51
N ALA A 152 2.34 -10.05 23.32
CA ALA A 152 3.53 -9.20 23.31
C ALA A 152 4.26 -9.23 21.95
N ILE A 153 4.37 -10.41 21.32
CA ILE A 153 4.98 -10.56 19.98
C ILE A 153 4.15 -9.81 18.93
N VAL A 154 2.83 -9.99 18.92
CA VAL A 154 1.93 -9.35 17.94
C VAL A 154 1.93 -7.83 18.11
N VAL A 155 1.88 -7.33 19.35
CA VAL A 155 1.97 -5.89 19.63
C VAL A 155 3.32 -5.32 19.20
N LYS A 156 4.42 -6.04 19.42
CA LYS A 156 5.76 -5.62 19.01
C LYS A 156 5.86 -5.53 17.49
N GLU A 157 5.37 -6.53 16.76
CA GLU A 157 5.41 -6.52 15.29
C GLU A 157 4.47 -5.44 14.73
N GLY A 158 3.31 -5.23 15.34
CA GLY A 158 2.40 -4.14 14.98
C GLY A 158 3.05 -2.76 15.14
N ARG A 159 3.72 -2.51 16.29
CA ARG A 159 4.48 -1.26 16.52
C ARG A 159 5.62 -1.08 15.54
N LYS A 160 6.33 -2.17 15.20
CA LYS A 160 7.40 -2.14 14.20
C LYS A 160 6.87 -1.79 12.82
N LYS A 161 5.79 -2.44 12.37
CA LYS A 161 5.14 -2.13 11.09
C LYS A 161 4.62 -0.70 11.05
N GLN A 162 4.00 -0.23 12.13
CA GLN A 162 3.55 1.16 12.26
C GLN A 162 4.74 2.13 12.17
N LYS A 163 5.85 1.82 12.83
CA LYS A 163 7.09 2.61 12.78
C LYS A 163 7.65 2.68 11.36
N GLU A 164 7.79 1.55 10.69
CA GLU A 164 8.29 1.48 9.31
C GLU A 164 7.39 2.24 8.33
N THR A 165 6.06 2.11 8.48
CA THR A 165 5.07 2.81 7.66
C THR A 165 5.14 4.32 7.88
N GLY A 166 5.16 4.76 9.15
CA GLY A 166 5.29 6.17 9.50
C GLY A 166 6.60 6.77 8.96
N ASP A 167 7.72 6.06 9.13
CA ASP A 167 9.03 6.49 8.66
C ASP A 167 9.07 6.65 7.14
N TYR A 168 8.48 5.70 6.42
CA TYR A 168 8.36 5.77 4.96
C TYR A 168 7.55 7.00 4.51
N HIS A 169 6.39 7.25 5.14
CA HIS A 169 5.55 8.39 4.76
C HIS A 169 6.18 9.73 5.13
N ILE A 170 6.88 9.84 6.26
CA ILE A 170 7.65 11.03 6.61
C ILE A 170 8.78 11.24 5.60
N MET A 171 9.55 10.20 5.28
CA MET A 171 10.60 10.29 4.25
C MET A 171 10.02 10.75 2.90
N LYS A 172 8.90 10.17 2.47
CA LYS A 172 8.23 10.54 1.22
C LYS A 172 7.77 12.00 1.23
N PHE A 173 7.17 12.45 2.33
CA PHE A 173 6.74 13.84 2.50
C PHE A 173 7.94 14.80 2.42
N ILE A 174 9.01 14.52 3.18
CA ILE A 174 10.24 15.32 3.19
C ILE A 174 10.84 15.43 1.79
N VAL A 175 11.00 14.30 1.09
CA VAL A 175 11.63 14.25 -0.25
C VAL A 175 10.74 14.88 -1.32
N CYS A 176 9.47 14.48 -1.41
CA CYS A 176 8.57 14.94 -2.48
C CYS A 176 8.16 16.40 -2.34
N CYS A 177 8.13 16.94 -1.12
CA CYS A 177 7.82 18.35 -0.87
C CYS A 177 9.07 19.24 -0.78
N GLY A 178 10.28 18.68 -0.94
CA GLY A 178 11.53 19.45 -0.88
C GLY A 178 11.80 20.10 0.48
N ILE A 179 11.35 19.46 1.56
CA ILE A 179 11.50 19.97 2.92
C ILE A 179 12.90 19.57 3.43
N PRO A 180 13.65 20.47 4.10
CA PRO A 180 14.92 20.10 4.70
C PRO A 180 14.75 18.97 5.73
N PRO A 181 15.53 17.87 5.67
CA PRO A 181 15.42 16.77 6.63
C PRO A 181 15.59 17.20 8.09
N THR A 182 16.31 18.28 8.35
CA THR A 182 16.51 18.84 9.70
C THR A 182 15.21 19.28 10.38
N VAL A 183 14.13 19.50 9.63
CA VAL A 183 12.81 19.85 10.19
C VAL A 183 12.32 18.76 11.16
N VAL A 184 12.63 17.48 10.91
CA VAL A 184 12.12 16.41 11.79
C VAL A 184 12.75 16.40 13.18
N ASP A 185 13.87 17.09 13.34
CA ASP A 185 14.56 17.21 14.63
C ASP A 185 14.02 18.37 15.47
N SER A 186 13.22 19.27 14.88
CA SER A 186 12.66 20.44 15.57
C SER A 186 11.68 20.02 16.68
N ALA A 187 11.57 20.86 17.71
CA ALA A 187 10.65 20.60 18.82
C ALA A 187 9.19 20.64 18.34
N GLU A 188 8.86 21.62 17.50
CA GLU A 188 7.53 21.85 16.95
C GLU A 188 7.06 20.64 16.13
N TRP A 189 7.95 20.06 15.31
CA TRP A 189 7.64 18.85 14.56
C TRP A 189 7.36 17.68 15.50
N LYS A 190 8.20 17.48 16.51
CA LYS A 190 8.04 16.40 17.50
C LYS A 190 6.75 16.56 18.31
N GLU A 191 6.36 17.79 18.64
CA GLU A 191 5.09 18.10 19.30
C GLU A 191 3.89 17.74 18.41
N VAL A 192 3.92 18.11 17.13
CA VAL A 192 2.87 17.72 16.17
C VAL A 192 2.76 16.21 16.06
N VAL A 193 3.89 15.50 15.90
CA VAL A 193 3.90 14.04 15.77
C VAL A 193 3.40 13.39 17.07
N ALA A 194 3.81 13.88 18.24
CA ALA A 194 3.35 13.36 19.53
C ALA A 194 1.86 13.59 19.76
N ALA A 195 1.32 14.74 19.31
CA ALA A 195 -0.11 15.03 19.38
C ALA A 195 -0.95 14.10 18.49
N LEU A 196 -0.41 13.71 17.32
CA LEU A 196 -1.06 12.76 16.41
C LEU A 196 -0.94 11.31 16.89
N ASN A 197 0.24 10.93 17.40
CA ASN A 197 0.48 9.60 17.96
C ASN A 197 1.62 9.63 19.01
N PRO A 198 1.29 9.59 20.31
CA PRO A 198 2.28 9.67 21.38
C PRO A 198 3.18 8.43 21.49
N HIS A 199 2.78 7.31 20.88
CA HIS A 199 3.56 6.07 20.89
C HIS A 199 4.51 5.93 19.70
N TYR A 200 4.42 6.83 18.72
CA TYR A 200 5.32 6.85 17.57
C TYR A 200 6.42 7.88 17.77
N GLN A 201 7.65 7.44 17.58
CA GLN A 201 8.82 8.31 17.59
C GLN A 201 9.26 8.54 16.15
N PRO A 202 9.29 9.78 15.63
CA PRO A 202 9.71 10.05 14.26
C PRO A 202 11.20 9.73 14.07
N PRO A 203 11.66 9.44 12.84
CA PRO A 203 13.07 9.27 12.55
C PRO A 203 13.82 10.59 12.75
N SER A 204 15.09 10.54 13.12
CA SER A 204 15.96 11.73 13.11
C SER A 204 16.32 12.14 11.68
N SER A 205 16.80 13.38 11.49
CA SER A 205 17.30 13.81 10.18
C SER A 205 18.42 12.90 9.67
N THR A 206 19.34 12.48 10.55
CA THR A 206 20.39 11.50 10.23
C THR A 206 19.82 10.17 9.75
N THR A 207 18.80 9.65 10.44
CA THR A 207 18.15 8.38 10.04
C THR A 207 17.47 8.53 8.67
N LEU A 208 16.86 9.67 8.39
CA LEU A 208 16.29 9.97 7.08
C LEU A 208 17.38 9.98 6.00
N THR A 209 18.42 10.78 6.18
CA THR A 209 19.43 11.04 5.14
C THR A 209 20.36 9.87 4.90
N GLU A 210 20.78 9.15 5.94
CA GLU A 210 21.80 8.11 5.83
C GLU A 210 21.20 6.72 5.58
N LYS A 211 19.92 6.51 5.92
CA LYS A 211 19.29 5.19 5.85
C LYS A 211 18.04 5.18 4.98
N LEU A 212 17.00 5.94 5.34
CA LEU A 212 15.69 5.81 4.70
C LEU A 212 15.72 6.26 3.24
N ILE A 213 16.28 7.45 2.98
CA ILE A 213 16.40 8.01 1.63
C ILE A 213 17.32 7.16 0.76
N VAL A 214 18.47 6.73 1.29
CA VAL A 214 19.44 5.89 0.57
C VAL A 214 18.84 4.55 0.18
N ASN A 215 18.16 3.88 1.12
CA ASN A 215 17.52 2.59 0.86
C ASN A 215 16.40 2.70 -0.17
N GLU A 216 15.59 3.76 -0.09
CA GLU A 216 14.52 3.98 -1.06
C GLU A 216 15.07 4.32 -2.45
N ALA A 217 16.10 5.17 -2.52
CA ALA A 217 16.80 5.45 -3.77
C ALA A 217 17.33 4.17 -4.42
N ALA A 218 17.92 3.24 -3.64
CA ALA A 218 18.39 1.96 -4.15
C ALA A 218 17.26 1.09 -4.75
N LYS A 219 16.09 1.04 -4.10
CA LYS A 219 14.91 0.32 -4.63
C LYS A 219 14.40 0.96 -5.92
N ILE A 220 14.36 2.30 -5.95
CA ILE A 220 13.96 3.06 -7.14
C ILE A 220 14.94 2.75 -8.28
N THR A 221 16.25 2.81 -8.04
CA THR A 221 17.28 2.46 -9.04
C THR A 221 17.11 1.03 -9.57
N ALA A 222 16.88 0.05 -8.69
CA ALA A 222 16.61 -1.33 -9.11
C ALA A 222 15.35 -1.43 -10.01
N THR A 223 14.31 -0.66 -9.68
CA THR A 223 13.07 -0.60 -10.47
C THR A 223 13.30 0.06 -11.84
N ILE A 224 14.04 1.18 -11.87
CA ILE A 224 14.43 1.87 -13.10
C ILE A 224 15.21 0.91 -14.00
N ASN A 225 16.19 0.17 -13.46
CA ASN A 225 16.96 -0.80 -14.24
C ASN A 225 16.09 -1.88 -14.86
N LYS A 226 15.11 -2.42 -14.11
CA LYS A 226 14.15 -3.40 -14.63
C LYS A 226 13.32 -2.82 -15.78
N ILE A 227 12.90 -1.56 -15.68
CA ILE A 227 12.15 -0.88 -16.75
C ILE A 227 13.03 -0.68 -17.99
N LEU A 228 14.25 -0.14 -17.79
CA LEU A 228 15.15 0.20 -18.90
C LEU A 228 15.67 -1.04 -19.63
N LEU A 229 15.87 -2.17 -18.95
CA LEU A 229 16.26 -3.44 -19.57
C LEU A 229 15.23 -3.94 -20.60
N GLY A 230 13.94 -3.66 -20.38
CA GLY A 230 12.87 -4.01 -21.30
C GLY A 230 12.61 -2.97 -22.40
N CYS A 231 13.41 -1.90 -22.46
CA CYS A 231 13.24 -0.82 -23.42
C CYS A 231 14.32 -0.87 -24.51
N HIS A 232 13.96 -0.41 -25.72
CA HIS A 232 14.90 -0.18 -26.81
C HIS A 232 14.91 1.31 -27.18
N ASN A 233 15.91 1.72 -27.96
CA ASN A 233 16.05 3.09 -28.45
C ASN A 233 16.10 4.13 -27.31
N LEU A 234 16.95 3.85 -26.31
CA LEU A 234 17.17 4.76 -25.19
C LEU A 234 18.00 5.96 -25.64
N THR A 235 17.58 7.17 -25.24
CA THR A 235 18.37 8.39 -25.45
C THR A 235 19.00 8.81 -24.13
N ILE A 236 20.32 8.97 -24.12
CA ILE A 236 21.04 9.55 -22.99
C ILE A 236 21.18 11.05 -23.24
N THR A 237 20.75 11.84 -22.27
CA THR A 237 20.97 13.29 -22.23
C THR A 237 21.73 13.62 -20.97
N PHE A 238 22.76 14.44 -21.07
CA PHE A 238 23.45 14.99 -19.92
C PHE A 238 23.40 16.52 -20.00
N ASP A 239 23.26 17.15 -18.84
CA ASP A 239 23.29 18.60 -18.72
C ASP A 239 24.18 19.00 -17.54
N GLY A 240 24.96 20.05 -17.74
CA GLY A 240 25.98 20.52 -16.80
C GLY A 240 25.92 22.02 -16.67
N GLY A 241 25.76 22.50 -15.44
CA GLY A 241 25.60 23.92 -15.16
C GLY A 241 26.48 24.40 -14.03
N LYS A 242 27.05 25.60 -14.19
CA LYS A 242 27.57 26.37 -13.06
C LYS A 242 26.46 27.28 -12.54
N ILE A 243 26.10 27.13 -11.28
CA ILE A 243 25.27 28.12 -10.59
C ILE A 243 26.16 29.35 -10.31
N ARG A 244 25.60 30.54 -10.03
CA ARG A 244 26.35 31.79 -9.74
C ARG A 244 27.22 31.77 -8.45
N ARG A 245 27.63 30.59 -7.99
CA ARG A 245 28.48 30.29 -6.82
C ARG A 245 29.46 29.18 -7.23
N PRO A 246 30.50 28.79 -6.47
CA PRO A 246 31.40 27.69 -6.85
C PRO A 246 30.72 26.29 -6.81
N LYS A 247 29.41 26.25 -7.04
CA LYS A 247 28.59 25.06 -7.13
C LYS A 247 28.33 24.72 -8.59
N SER A 248 28.68 23.50 -8.97
CA SER A 248 28.37 22.99 -10.30
C SER A 248 27.90 21.57 -10.21
N THR A 249 26.90 21.25 -11.03
CA THR A 249 26.27 19.93 -11.03
C THR A 249 26.17 19.43 -12.46
N TYR A 250 26.41 18.13 -12.62
CA TYR A 250 26.04 17.41 -13.83
C TYR A 250 24.86 16.50 -13.51
N SER A 251 23.93 16.44 -14.45
CA SER A 251 22.82 15.51 -14.40
C SER A 251 22.86 14.63 -15.64
N VAL A 252 22.64 13.33 -15.47
CA VAL A 252 22.52 12.39 -16.58
C VAL A 252 21.14 11.76 -16.52
N HIS A 253 20.44 11.78 -17.64
CA HIS A 253 19.10 11.26 -17.78
C HIS A 253 19.01 10.28 -18.93
N VAL A 254 18.16 9.26 -18.76
CA VAL A 254 17.81 8.31 -19.81
C VAL A 254 16.34 8.50 -20.15
N THR A 255 16.06 8.68 -21.44
CA THR A 255 14.69 8.85 -21.95
C THR A 255 14.30 7.68 -22.84
N THR A 256 13.13 7.11 -22.58
CA THR A 256 12.53 6.01 -23.36
C THR A 256 11.81 6.51 -24.60
N ALA A 257 11.85 5.75 -25.71
CA ALA A 257 11.25 6.17 -26.97
C ALA A 257 9.71 6.17 -26.96
N THR A 258 9.08 5.09 -26.47
CA THR A 258 7.64 4.84 -26.65
C THR A 258 6.73 5.76 -25.84
N ARG A 259 7.14 6.14 -24.62
CA ARG A 259 6.33 6.97 -23.71
C ARG A 259 7.03 8.26 -23.26
N ARG A 260 8.24 8.53 -23.79
CA ARG A 260 9.08 9.68 -23.42
C ARG A 260 9.23 9.86 -21.91
N ARG A 261 9.29 8.75 -21.17
CA ARG A 261 9.59 8.80 -19.74
C ARG A 261 11.08 9.02 -19.57
N THR A 262 11.43 10.04 -18.79
CA THR A 262 12.80 10.42 -18.46
C THR A 262 13.12 10.01 -17.03
N PHE A 263 14.25 9.34 -16.87
CA PHE A 263 14.77 8.88 -15.59
C PHE A 263 16.08 9.60 -15.29
N CYS A 264 16.17 10.25 -14.13
CA CYS A 264 17.41 10.81 -13.65
C CYS A 264 18.29 9.67 -13.12
N MET A 265 19.42 9.43 -13.78
CA MET A 265 20.32 8.32 -13.45
C MET A 265 21.46 8.76 -12.54
N GLU A 266 21.93 10.00 -12.70
CA GLU A 266 23.05 10.55 -11.94
C GLU A 266 22.82 12.04 -11.66
N LEU A 267 23.14 12.47 -10.44
CA LEU A 267 23.28 13.87 -10.05
C LEU A 267 24.64 14.03 -9.36
N ASP A 268 25.61 14.50 -10.12
CA ASP A 268 27.00 14.59 -9.70
C ASP A 268 27.35 16.02 -9.29
N ASP A 269 27.93 16.15 -8.09
CA ASP A 269 28.46 17.42 -7.60
C ASP A 269 29.89 17.62 -8.13
N ALA A 270 30.01 18.36 -9.23
CA ALA A 270 31.28 18.70 -9.85
C ALA A 270 31.90 19.98 -9.28
N SER A 271 31.41 20.46 -8.14
CA SER A 271 31.93 21.68 -7.49
C SER A 271 33.43 21.54 -7.23
N GLN A 272 34.18 22.61 -7.49
CA GLN A 272 35.64 22.66 -7.32
C GLN A 272 36.43 21.74 -8.26
N LEU A 273 35.78 21.08 -9.22
CA LEU A 273 36.44 20.24 -10.23
C LEU A 273 36.58 20.95 -11.57
N SER A 274 37.56 20.51 -12.37
CA SER A 274 37.74 21.00 -13.73
C SER A 274 36.77 20.30 -14.68
N HIS A 275 35.92 21.08 -15.34
CA HIS A 275 34.89 20.60 -16.27
C HIS A 275 35.50 20.27 -17.64
N THR A 276 36.37 19.28 -17.65
CA THR A 276 37.04 18.82 -18.87
C THR A 276 36.19 17.77 -19.59
N ALA A 277 36.47 17.53 -20.87
CA ALA A 277 35.86 16.42 -21.61
C ALA A 277 36.09 15.07 -20.91
N LYS A 278 37.27 14.88 -20.29
CA LYS A 278 37.59 13.68 -19.51
C LYS A 278 36.65 13.52 -18.31
N TYR A 279 36.40 14.59 -17.57
CA TYR A 279 35.47 14.56 -16.44
C TYR A 279 34.05 14.17 -16.86
N ILE A 280 33.56 14.76 -17.95
CA ILE A 280 32.23 14.46 -18.49
C ILE A 280 32.15 12.98 -18.92
N LEU A 281 33.21 12.46 -19.55
CA LEU A 281 33.28 11.05 -19.92
C LEU A 281 33.19 10.13 -18.68
N GLU A 282 33.93 10.43 -17.61
CA GLU A 282 33.87 9.65 -16.36
C GLU A 282 32.45 9.62 -15.76
N VAL A 283 31.72 10.75 -15.80
CA VAL A 283 30.31 10.81 -15.35
C VAL A 283 29.41 9.93 -16.23
N LEU A 284 29.59 9.97 -17.57
CA LEU A 284 28.82 9.16 -18.51
C LEU A 284 29.13 7.66 -18.40
N GLU A 285 30.40 7.29 -18.16
CA GLU A 285 30.82 5.90 -17.98
C GLU A 285 30.15 5.24 -16.78
N ARG A 286 29.88 5.98 -15.69
CA ARG A 286 29.10 5.45 -14.55
C ARG A 286 27.69 5.02 -14.96
N VAL A 287 27.06 5.73 -15.89
CA VAL A 287 25.76 5.38 -16.45
C VAL A 287 25.89 4.29 -17.52
N GLY A 288 26.98 4.28 -18.28
CA GLY A 288 27.30 3.22 -19.26
C GLY A 288 27.61 1.86 -18.62
N ALA A 289 27.96 1.82 -17.33
CA ALA A 289 28.20 0.58 -16.60
C ALA A 289 26.93 -0.20 -16.23
N TYR A 290 25.74 0.36 -16.49
CA TYR A 290 24.49 -0.32 -16.17
C TYR A 290 24.18 -1.47 -17.16
N PRO A 291 23.54 -2.57 -16.70
CA PRO A 291 23.34 -3.76 -17.53
C PRO A 291 22.54 -3.53 -18.81
N TRP A 292 21.62 -2.58 -18.81
CA TRP A 292 20.80 -2.25 -19.99
C TRP A 292 21.58 -1.48 -21.07
N PHE A 293 22.85 -1.15 -20.83
CA PHE A 293 23.74 -0.50 -21.79
C PHE A 293 24.71 -1.49 -22.47
N SER A 294 24.95 -2.67 -21.89
CA SER A 294 26.06 -3.58 -22.28
C SER A 294 25.82 -4.48 -23.49
N ASP A 295 24.71 -4.27 -24.24
CA ASP A 295 24.36 -5.05 -25.45
C ASP A 295 24.37 -4.20 -26.75
N VAL A 296 25.20 -3.14 -26.80
CA VAL A 296 25.47 -2.38 -28.03
C VAL A 296 26.85 -2.73 -28.60
#